data_AF-A0A6C0M1K6-F1
#
_entry.id   AF-A0A6C0M1K6-F1
#
_cell.length_a   1.000
_cell.length_b   1.000
_cell.length_c   1.000
_cell.angle_alpha   90.00
_cell.angle_beta   90.00
_cell.angle_gamma   90.00
#
_symmetry.space_group_name_H-M   'P 1'
#
loop_
_entity.id
_entity.type
_entity.pdbx_description
1 polymer ?
#
loop_
_entity_poly.entity_id
_entity_poly.type
_entity_poly.pdbx_seq_one_letter_code
_entity_poly.pdbx_strand_id
1 'polypeptide(L)'
;MPKRCISSGCETLPSYGTVWKKPLYCLTHKLDGMKDVKHKTCTHDGCKTRPTYGTEWKKPLYCLTHKLDGMKDVWNKTCTHDGCETRPTYGTEWRKPLYCLIHKLDGMKDVWNKTCSHDGCETRPTYGTEWRKPLYCLIHKLDGMKDVVNNTCSHDGCKTQPSYGTEWMKPLYCSTHKLDGMKNVKNKTCTHDGCETRPTFGNEWGKALYCDKHKEDGMFNVKDKRCSHDGCEIIPKYGIPGHQPEYCATHKQPNTILRPTKRCSTKNCKNIALYGVSTAIKCEDRRGTNPIDFVQRSCTSCGLPYILDKNGKCNACDPNVFNTFRLAKQRRVKQHLDATDIDGYKYTLYDRIIDDGVCGMERPDFLFEAWSHYVVLEVDENQHKVRQELRECTKMVNVSQGLGMPTVFIRYNPDTYYVFSEGGRRKVDPAHSRRMKALDLRLKTVLSTVPISYCSATYLFYDGYDETKPDYRVITSYE
;
A
#
# COMPACT_ATOMS: atom_id res chain seq x y z
N MET A 1 -10.64 28.92 -33.16
CA MET A 1 -11.09 27.68 -32.47
C MET A 1 -12.60 27.55 -32.68
N PRO A 2 -13.18 26.35 -32.87
CA PRO A 2 -14.64 26.20 -32.84
C PRO A 2 -15.14 26.74 -31.50
N LYS A 3 -16.13 27.63 -31.53
CA LYS A 3 -16.65 28.30 -30.33
C LYS A 3 -17.49 27.37 -29.45
N ARG A 4 -17.91 26.21 -29.96
CA ARG A 4 -18.80 25.25 -29.30
C ARG A 4 -18.51 23.82 -29.76
N CYS A 5 -18.95 22.85 -28.97
CA CYS A 5 -18.92 21.44 -29.31
C CYS A 5 -19.73 21.19 -30.60
N ILE A 6 -19.26 20.26 -31.44
CA ILE A 6 -19.90 19.94 -32.73
C ILE A 6 -21.25 19.21 -32.58
N SER A 7 -21.56 18.68 -31.38
CA SER A 7 -22.86 18.05 -31.11
C SER A 7 -23.97 19.09 -31.18
N SER A 8 -25.05 18.78 -31.92
CA SER A 8 -26.18 19.69 -32.14
C SER A 8 -26.77 20.17 -30.80
N GLY A 9 -26.99 21.48 -30.67
CA GLY A 9 -27.53 22.10 -29.46
C GLY A 9 -26.57 22.19 -28.27
N CYS A 10 -25.31 21.73 -28.40
CA CYS A 10 -24.36 21.77 -27.30
C CYS A 10 -23.66 23.13 -27.17
N GLU A 11 -23.82 23.79 -26.03
CA GLU A 11 -23.18 25.09 -25.76
C GLU A 11 -21.79 24.99 -25.11
N THR A 12 -21.38 23.78 -24.73
CA THR A 12 -20.11 23.56 -24.02
C THR A 12 -18.90 23.75 -24.94
N LEU A 13 -17.79 24.27 -24.38
CA LEU A 13 -16.54 24.42 -25.12
C LEU A 13 -15.89 23.06 -25.38
N PRO A 14 -15.44 22.77 -26.61
CA PRO A 14 -14.81 21.50 -26.92
C PRO A 14 -13.39 21.43 -26.34
N SER A 15 -13.02 20.25 -25.83
CA SER A 15 -11.67 19.93 -25.34
C SER A 15 -11.14 18.58 -25.84
N TYR A 16 -12.01 17.71 -26.39
CA TYR A 16 -11.69 16.37 -26.86
C TYR A 16 -11.58 16.29 -28.39
N GLY A 17 -10.61 15.51 -28.86
CA GLY A 17 -10.37 15.24 -30.28
C GLY A 17 -9.39 14.08 -30.51
N THR A 18 -9.14 13.76 -31.79
CA THR A 18 -8.09 12.81 -32.16
C THR A 18 -6.71 13.46 -31.98
N VAL A 19 -5.71 12.66 -31.60
CA VAL A 19 -4.33 13.15 -31.35
C VAL A 19 -3.86 13.98 -32.56
N TRP A 20 -3.38 15.21 -32.30
CA TRP A 20 -2.93 16.22 -33.29
C TRP A 20 -4.00 17.02 -34.05
N LYS A 21 -5.31 16.81 -33.82
CA LYS A 21 -6.39 17.63 -34.40
C LYS A 21 -6.98 18.62 -33.40
N LYS A 22 -7.71 19.63 -33.90
CA LYS A 22 -8.43 20.63 -33.08
C LYS A 22 -9.49 19.93 -32.19
N PRO A 23 -9.76 20.41 -30.97
CA PRO A 23 -10.84 19.85 -30.15
C PRO A 23 -12.19 20.16 -30.80
N LEU A 24 -13.00 19.12 -31.03
CA LEU A 24 -14.34 19.22 -31.66
C LEU A 24 -15.46 18.82 -30.68
N TYR A 25 -15.14 18.03 -29.67
CA TYR A 25 -16.12 17.47 -28.73
C TYR A 25 -15.85 17.93 -27.30
N CYS A 26 -16.90 18.05 -26.48
CA CYS A 26 -16.74 18.18 -25.03
C CYS A 26 -16.64 16.80 -24.37
N LEU A 27 -16.47 16.76 -23.05
CA LEU A 27 -16.32 15.50 -22.31
C LEU A 27 -17.49 14.53 -22.53
N THR A 28 -18.73 15.03 -22.58
CA THR A 28 -19.94 14.20 -22.72
C THR A 28 -20.17 13.70 -24.13
N HIS A 29 -19.60 14.39 -25.13
CA HIS A 29 -19.76 14.05 -26.54
C HIS A 29 -18.49 13.46 -27.16
N LYS A 30 -17.45 13.17 -26.36
CA LYS A 30 -16.23 12.56 -26.89
C LYS A 30 -16.59 11.18 -27.44
N LEU A 31 -16.07 10.85 -28.62
CA LEU A 31 -16.14 9.50 -29.16
C LEU A 31 -15.05 8.64 -28.51
N ASP A 32 -15.20 7.32 -28.62
CA ASP A 32 -14.19 6.39 -28.11
C ASP A 32 -12.84 6.62 -28.80
N GLY A 33 -11.75 6.50 -28.03
CA GLY A 33 -10.40 6.85 -28.47
C GLY A 33 -10.06 8.36 -28.52
N MET A 34 -11.02 9.27 -28.31
CA MET A 34 -10.72 10.71 -28.24
C MET A 34 -10.09 11.10 -26.91
N LYS A 35 -9.01 11.90 -26.98
CA LYS A 35 -8.27 12.40 -25.82
C LYS A 35 -8.54 13.89 -25.61
N ASP A 36 -8.36 14.35 -24.37
CA ASP A 36 -8.37 15.79 -24.09
C ASP A 36 -7.14 16.41 -24.76
N VAL A 37 -7.35 17.10 -25.87
CA VAL A 37 -6.28 17.75 -26.66
C VAL A 37 -6.08 19.21 -26.23
N LYS A 38 -6.93 19.72 -25.33
CA LYS A 38 -6.87 21.09 -24.80
C LYS A 38 -6.10 21.14 -23.47
N HIS A 39 -6.38 20.21 -22.56
CA HIS A 39 -5.74 20.11 -21.26
C HIS A 39 -4.74 18.96 -21.26
N LYS A 40 -3.46 19.31 -21.45
CA LYS A 40 -2.38 18.33 -21.41
C LYS A 40 -2.28 17.70 -20.03
N THR A 41 -2.22 16.38 -20.01
CA THR A 41 -1.93 15.57 -18.82
C THR A 41 -0.49 15.07 -18.87
N CYS A 42 -0.01 14.61 -17.72
CA CYS A 42 1.29 13.97 -17.61
C CYS A 42 1.42 12.80 -18.59
N THR A 43 2.60 12.64 -19.19
CA THR A 43 2.90 11.59 -20.18
C THR A 43 2.92 10.19 -19.56
N HIS A 44 3.05 10.07 -18.23
CA HIS A 44 2.95 8.80 -17.53
C HIS A 44 1.56 8.19 -17.73
N ASP A 45 1.52 6.91 -18.10
CA ASP A 45 0.27 6.23 -18.39
C ASP A 45 -0.71 6.28 -17.21
N GLY A 46 -1.99 6.49 -17.53
CA GLY A 46 -3.06 6.67 -16.55
C GLY A 46 -3.00 7.96 -15.70
N CYS A 47 -1.99 8.82 -15.86
CA CYS A 47 -1.84 10.01 -15.03
C CYS A 47 -2.70 11.18 -15.53
N LYS A 48 -3.64 11.65 -14.69
CA LYS A 48 -4.52 12.79 -15.00
C LYS A 48 -4.01 14.13 -14.49
N THR A 49 -2.84 14.15 -13.84
CA THR A 49 -2.25 15.40 -13.32
C THR A 49 -1.69 16.23 -14.47
N ARG A 50 -1.68 17.54 -14.29
CA ARG A 50 -1.11 18.47 -15.28
C ARG A 50 0.42 18.40 -15.23
N PRO A 51 1.11 18.33 -16.38
CA PRO A 51 2.56 18.30 -16.39
C PRO A 51 3.13 19.70 -16.15
N THR A 52 4.18 19.77 -15.35
CA THR A 52 4.98 20.98 -15.07
C THR A 52 6.48 20.78 -15.29
N TYR A 53 6.95 19.53 -15.34
CA TYR A 53 8.36 19.16 -15.47
C TYR A 53 8.71 18.76 -16.92
N GLY A 54 9.91 19.17 -17.35
CA GLY A 54 10.45 18.88 -18.67
C GLY A 54 11.97 19.11 -18.74
N THR A 55 12.56 18.85 -19.90
CA THR A 55 13.96 19.22 -20.18
C THR A 55 14.05 20.71 -20.47
N GLU A 56 15.20 21.33 -20.20
CA GLU A 56 15.46 22.73 -20.49
C GLU A 56 15.04 23.05 -21.94
N TRP A 57 14.25 24.12 -22.11
CA TRP A 57 13.68 24.61 -23.38
C TRP A 57 12.54 23.80 -24.03
N LYS A 58 12.05 22.72 -23.40
CA LYS A 58 10.89 21.94 -23.92
C LYS A 58 9.61 22.18 -23.12
N LYS A 59 8.46 21.89 -23.74
CA LYS A 59 7.14 21.91 -23.09
C LYS A 59 7.11 20.90 -21.92
N PRO A 60 6.36 21.16 -20.83
CA PRO A 60 6.28 20.21 -19.73
C PRO A 60 5.59 18.92 -20.18
N LEU A 61 6.23 17.79 -19.86
CA LEU A 61 5.78 16.45 -20.23
C LEU A 61 5.36 15.63 -19.01
N TYR A 62 5.92 15.91 -17.84
CA TYR A 62 5.71 15.13 -16.63
C TYR A 62 5.21 15.99 -15.47
N CYS A 63 4.47 15.39 -14.54
CA CYS A 63 4.16 16.03 -13.26
C CYS A 63 5.29 15.80 -12.25
N LEU A 64 5.24 16.45 -11.09
CA LEU A 64 6.26 16.34 -10.05
C LEU A 64 6.58 14.88 -9.68
N THR A 65 5.56 14.02 -9.52
CA THR A 65 5.75 12.62 -9.11
C THR A 65 6.29 11.73 -10.22
N HIS A 66 6.24 12.17 -11.48
CA HIS A 66 6.68 11.40 -12.64
C HIS A 66 7.83 12.09 -13.38
N LYS A 67 8.48 13.09 -12.77
CA LYS A 67 9.64 13.74 -13.37
C LYS A 67 10.78 12.71 -13.46
N LEU A 68 11.47 12.68 -14.60
CA LEU A 68 12.71 11.90 -14.73
C LEU A 68 13.86 12.70 -14.13
N ASP A 69 14.95 12.01 -13.81
CA ASP A 69 16.15 12.66 -13.29
C ASP A 69 16.69 13.70 -14.29
N GLY A 70 17.14 14.85 -13.78
CA GLY A 70 17.52 16.01 -14.58
C GLY A 70 16.37 16.85 -15.15
N MET A 71 15.09 16.48 -14.96
CA MET A 71 13.97 17.34 -15.37
C MET A 71 13.69 18.46 -14.36
N LYS A 72 13.53 19.68 -14.87
CA LYS A 72 13.21 20.90 -14.09
C LYS A 72 11.74 21.28 -14.28
N ASP A 73 11.17 22.01 -13.32
CA ASP A 73 9.87 22.65 -13.52
C ASP A 73 10.02 23.74 -14.58
N VAL A 74 9.45 23.53 -15.77
CA VAL A 74 9.49 24.45 -16.92
C VAL A 74 8.19 25.24 -17.04
N TRP A 75 7.23 25.01 -16.15
CA TRP A 75 5.93 25.67 -16.14
C TRP A 75 5.87 26.78 -15.09
N ASN A 76 6.31 26.48 -13.87
CA ASN A 76 6.36 27.43 -12.76
C ASN A 76 7.72 28.12 -12.75
N LYS A 77 7.72 29.42 -12.49
CA LYS A 77 8.97 30.14 -12.24
C LYS A 77 9.56 29.69 -10.91
N THR A 78 10.81 29.25 -10.93
CA THR A 78 11.62 28.96 -9.75
C THR A 78 12.55 30.13 -9.46
N CYS A 79 13.13 30.11 -8.27
CA CYS A 79 14.16 31.05 -7.85
C CYS A 79 15.34 31.04 -8.82
N THR A 80 15.90 32.22 -9.13
CA THR A 80 17.02 32.39 -10.06
C THR A 80 18.32 31.78 -9.54
N HIS A 81 18.46 31.57 -8.22
CA HIS A 81 19.62 30.88 -7.66
C HIS A 81 19.74 29.46 -8.21
N ASP A 82 20.95 29.09 -8.64
CA ASP A 82 21.20 27.79 -9.25
C ASP A 82 20.81 26.65 -8.31
N GLY A 83 20.19 25.60 -8.88
CA GLY A 83 19.66 24.46 -8.12
C GLY A 83 18.45 24.74 -7.22
N CYS A 84 17.89 25.96 -7.19
CA CYS A 84 16.77 26.27 -6.30
C CYS A 84 15.40 26.04 -6.95
N GLU A 85 14.66 25.02 -6.48
CA GLU A 85 13.29 24.73 -6.96
C GLU A 85 12.19 25.56 -6.25
N THR A 86 12.54 26.42 -5.29
CA THR A 86 11.53 27.19 -4.55
C THR A 86 10.95 28.32 -5.41
N ARG A 87 9.67 28.61 -5.21
CA ARG A 87 8.99 29.70 -5.92
C ARG A 87 9.56 31.05 -5.46
N PRO A 88 9.90 31.96 -6.38
CA PRO A 88 10.39 33.27 -5.99
C PRO A 88 9.24 34.16 -5.51
N THR A 89 9.48 34.86 -4.40
CA THR A 89 8.59 35.89 -3.84
C THR A 89 9.30 37.23 -3.67
N TYR A 90 10.63 37.25 -3.69
CA TYR A 90 11.47 38.42 -3.47
C TYR A 90 11.99 38.99 -4.79
N GLY A 91 12.02 40.33 -4.87
CA GLY A 91 12.53 41.05 -6.02
C GLY A 91 12.71 42.53 -5.73
N THR A 92 13.07 43.29 -6.77
CA THR A 92 13.10 44.76 -6.74
C THR A 92 11.70 45.31 -6.95
N GLU A 93 11.44 46.51 -6.41
CA GLU A 93 10.14 47.17 -6.55
C GLU A 93 9.73 47.25 -8.03
N TRP A 94 8.45 46.97 -8.29
CA TRP A 94 7.81 46.98 -9.63
C TRP A 94 8.24 45.87 -10.61
N ARG A 95 9.06 44.90 -10.17
CA ARG A 95 9.44 43.74 -11.00
C ARG A 95 8.83 42.43 -10.51
N LYS A 96 8.77 41.44 -11.39
CA LYS A 96 8.38 40.06 -11.04
C LYS A 96 9.41 39.50 -10.03
N PRO A 97 9.00 38.70 -9.04
CA PRO A 97 9.94 38.13 -8.09
C PRO A 97 10.92 37.20 -8.79
N LEU A 98 12.19 37.29 -8.38
CA LEU A 98 13.31 36.53 -8.96
C LEU A 98 13.90 35.55 -7.95
N TYR A 99 13.84 35.86 -6.66
CA TYR A 99 14.47 35.05 -5.62
C TYR A 99 13.45 34.59 -4.58
N CYS A 100 13.75 33.49 -3.90
CA CYS A 100 13.00 33.08 -2.71
C CYS A 100 13.53 33.80 -1.47
N LEU A 101 12.91 33.58 -0.31
CA LEU A 101 13.33 34.18 0.95
C LEU A 101 14.81 33.91 1.29
N ILE A 102 15.29 32.70 1.04
CA ILE A 102 16.65 32.26 1.40
C ILE A 102 17.69 32.86 0.44
N HIS A 103 17.33 33.04 -0.83
CA HIS A 103 18.24 33.55 -1.85
C HIS A 103 18.00 35.03 -2.18
N LYS A 104 17.23 35.76 -1.35
CA LYS A 104 17.03 37.19 -1.56
C LYS A 104 18.37 37.90 -1.43
N LEU A 105 18.64 38.83 -2.33
CA LEU A 105 19.78 39.74 -2.18
C LEU A 105 19.41 40.88 -1.23
N ASP A 106 20.43 41.54 -0.69
CA ASP A 106 20.22 42.71 0.16
C ASP A 106 19.43 43.79 -0.59
N GLY A 107 18.50 44.45 0.12
CA GLY A 107 17.55 45.40 -0.46
C GLY A 107 16.36 44.79 -1.22
N MET A 108 16.25 43.47 -1.39
CA MET A 108 15.05 42.85 -2.01
C MET A 108 13.89 42.70 -1.03
N LYS A 109 12.68 43.04 -1.48
CA LYS A 109 11.42 42.94 -0.72
C LYS A 109 10.52 41.83 -1.27
N ASP A 110 9.60 41.33 -0.45
CA ASP A 110 8.54 40.43 -0.94
C ASP A 110 7.59 41.22 -1.85
N VAL A 111 7.63 40.94 -3.15
CA VAL A 111 6.80 41.59 -4.18
C VAL A 111 5.63 40.70 -4.61
N TRP A 112 5.52 39.51 -4.03
CA TRP A 112 4.45 38.55 -4.31
C TRP A 112 3.31 38.65 -3.31
N ASN A 113 3.65 38.69 -2.01
CA ASN A 113 2.69 38.82 -0.93
C ASN A 113 2.44 40.30 -0.62
N LYS A 114 1.18 40.66 -0.41
CA LYS A 114 0.85 41.99 0.09
C LYS A 114 1.33 42.12 1.53
N THR A 115 2.10 43.16 1.80
CA THR A 115 2.49 43.60 3.13
C THR A 115 1.56 44.69 3.63
N CYS A 116 1.66 44.99 4.92
CA CYS A 116 0.96 46.09 5.57
C CYS A 116 1.26 47.41 4.85
N SER A 117 0.25 48.25 4.65
CA SER A 117 0.35 49.56 4.01
C SER A 117 1.06 50.61 4.87
N HIS A 118 1.57 50.24 6.04
CA HIS A 118 2.42 51.11 6.86
C HIS A 118 3.85 51.02 6.34
N ASP A 119 4.51 52.17 6.18
CA ASP A 119 5.86 52.23 5.66
C ASP A 119 6.84 51.38 6.49
N GLY A 120 7.73 50.66 5.82
CA GLY A 120 8.67 49.73 6.45
C GLY A 120 8.07 48.47 7.09
N CYS A 121 6.76 48.23 7.02
CA CYS A 121 6.15 47.08 7.68
C CYS A 121 6.06 45.84 6.76
N GLU A 122 6.79 44.77 7.10
CA GLU A 122 6.77 43.50 6.34
C GLU A 122 5.66 42.52 6.77
N THR A 123 4.87 42.86 7.79
CA THR A 123 3.82 41.96 8.29
C THR A 123 2.65 41.85 7.31
N ARG A 124 2.04 40.66 7.23
CA ARG A 124 0.85 40.45 6.39
C ARG A 124 -0.35 41.23 6.97
N PRO A 125 -1.07 41.99 6.15
CA PRO A 125 -2.24 42.71 6.63
C PRO A 125 -3.42 41.75 6.84
N THR A 126 -4.10 41.90 7.97
CA THR A 126 -5.37 41.22 8.28
C THR A 126 -6.51 42.19 8.58
N TYR A 127 -6.17 43.46 8.85
CA TYR A 127 -7.10 44.52 9.22
C TYR A 127 -7.44 45.41 8.03
N GLY A 128 -8.72 45.78 7.92
CA GLY A 128 -9.20 46.69 6.90
C GLY A 128 -10.60 47.22 7.23
N THR A 129 -11.10 48.07 6.34
CA THR A 129 -12.50 48.48 6.37
C THR A 129 -13.40 47.36 5.87
N GLU A 130 -14.65 47.35 6.34
CA GLU A 130 -15.62 46.33 5.94
C GLU A 130 -15.69 46.24 4.40
N TRP A 131 -15.78 45.01 3.89
CA TRP A 131 -15.91 44.70 2.45
C TRP A 131 -14.67 44.96 1.58
N ARG A 132 -13.55 45.47 2.14
CA ARG A 132 -12.29 45.67 1.41
C ARG A 132 -11.23 44.62 1.73
N LYS A 133 -10.20 44.55 0.87
CA LYS A 133 -8.99 43.74 1.12
C LYS A 133 -8.26 44.28 2.36
N PRO A 134 -7.63 43.43 3.18
CA PRO A 134 -6.88 43.91 4.34
C PRO A 134 -5.72 44.79 3.86
N LEU A 135 -5.53 45.92 4.54
CA LEU A 135 -4.49 46.91 4.24
C LEU A 135 -3.46 47.00 5.35
N TYR A 136 -3.87 46.78 6.60
CA TYR A 136 -2.99 46.95 7.76
C TYR A 136 -2.86 45.67 8.58
N CYS A 137 -1.76 45.54 9.32
CA CYS A 137 -1.61 44.49 10.32
C CYS A 137 -2.28 44.90 11.64
N LEU A 138 -2.26 44.02 12.64
CA LEU A 138 -2.82 44.29 13.96
C LEU A 138 -2.22 45.56 14.60
N ILE A 139 -0.90 45.75 14.46
CA ILE A 139 -0.18 46.86 15.08
C ILE A 139 -0.50 48.19 14.39
N HIS A 140 -0.64 48.17 13.06
CA HIS A 140 -0.88 49.37 12.25
C HIS A 140 -2.34 49.56 11.87
N LYS A 141 -3.27 48.84 12.50
CA LYS A 141 -4.70 49.01 12.21
C LYS A 141 -5.10 50.44 12.60
N LEU A 142 -5.89 51.09 11.75
CA LEU A 142 -6.52 52.35 12.09
C LEU A 142 -7.79 52.10 12.93
N ASP A 143 -8.24 53.13 13.65
CA ASP A 143 -9.48 53.04 14.41
C ASP A 143 -10.67 52.69 13.50
N GLY A 144 -11.58 51.87 14.02
CA GLY A 144 -12.69 51.31 13.24
C GLY A 144 -12.33 50.15 12.27
N MET A 145 -11.06 49.80 12.07
CA MET A 145 -10.69 48.63 11.25
C MET A 145 -10.90 47.31 11.99
N LYS A 146 -11.47 46.33 11.28
CA LYS A 146 -11.74 44.97 11.79
C LYS A 146 -10.81 43.96 11.13
N ASP A 147 -10.59 42.82 11.80
CA ASP A 147 -9.90 41.68 11.16
C ASP A 147 -10.83 41.09 10.09
N VAL A 148 -10.54 41.38 8.82
CA VAL A 148 -11.34 40.95 7.66
C VAL A 148 -10.87 39.60 7.10
N VAL A 149 -9.81 39.03 7.68
CA VAL A 149 -9.25 37.72 7.34
C VAL A 149 -9.73 36.65 8.32
N ASN A 150 -9.70 36.95 9.62
CA ASN A 150 -10.11 36.07 10.72
C ASN A 150 -11.37 36.63 11.41
N ASN A 151 -12.40 36.93 10.64
CA ASN A 151 -13.60 37.60 11.17
C ASN A 151 -14.28 36.79 12.28
N THR A 152 -14.64 37.45 13.37
CA THR A 152 -15.48 36.88 14.44
C THR A 152 -16.93 37.32 14.27
N CYS A 153 -17.83 36.69 15.02
CA CYS A 153 -19.22 37.10 15.12
C CYS A 153 -19.31 38.59 15.51
N SER A 154 -20.23 39.32 14.88
CA SER A 154 -20.42 40.76 15.07
C SER A 154 -21.10 41.12 16.39
N HIS A 155 -21.47 40.11 17.19
CA HIS A 155 -21.97 40.31 18.54
C HIS A 155 -20.81 40.63 19.46
N ASP A 156 -20.96 41.65 20.30
CA ASP A 156 -19.91 42.11 21.20
C ASP A 156 -19.41 40.97 22.10
N GLY A 157 -18.09 40.90 22.28
CA GLY A 157 -17.41 39.84 23.02
C GLY A 157 -17.44 38.43 22.39
N CYS A 158 -18.13 38.21 21.26
CA CYS A 158 -18.26 36.87 20.69
C CYS A 158 -17.05 36.48 19.81
N LYS A 159 -16.28 35.48 20.26
CA LYS A 159 -15.10 34.97 19.52
C LYS A 159 -15.43 33.86 18.50
N THR A 160 -16.70 33.48 18.38
CA THR A 160 -17.11 32.40 17.47
C THR A 160 -17.05 32.86 16.01
N GLN A 161 -16.74 31.93 15.11
CA GLN A 161 -16.70 32.20 13.67
C GLN A 161 -18.14 32.39 13.14
N PRO A 162 -18.41 33.47 12.39
CA PRO A 162 -19.74 33.71 11.86
C PRO A 162 -20.07 32.73 10.74
N SER A 163 -21.34 32.32 10.67
CA SER A 163 -21.90 31.48 9.61
C SER A 163 -23.26 31.94 9.11
N TYR A 164 -23.90 32.89 9.81
CA TYR A 164 -25.21 33.43 9.50
C TYR A 164 -25.13 34.86 8.95
N GLY A 165 -25.97 35.15 7.97
CA GLY A 165 -26.05 36.45 7.31
C GLY A 165 -27.17 36.50 6.28
N THR A 166 -27.18 37.57 5.49
CA THR A 166 -28.09 37.75 4.36
C THR A 166 -27.56 37.05 3.11
N GLU A 167 -28.47 36.62 2.24
CA GLU A 167 -28.12 35.91 1.00
C GLU A 167 -27.14 36.75 0.16
N TRP A 168 -26.12 36.10 -0.41
CA TRP A 168 -25.02 36.72 -1.20
C TRP A 168 -23.99 37.55 -0.41
N MET A 169 -24.14 37.73 0.91
CA MET A 169 -23.18 38.46 1.75
C MET A 169 -22.29 37.54 2.59
N LYS A 170 -21.17 38.10 3.10
CA LYS A 170 -20.32 37.41 4.08
C LYS A 170 -21.10 37.21 5.39
N PRO A 171 -20.94 36.08 6.09
CA PRO A 171 -21.62 35.85 7.35
C PRO A 171 -21.11 36.83 8.42
N LEU A 172 -22.04 37.43 9.16
CA LEU A 172 -21.77 38.41 10.21
C LEU A 172 -22.00 37.84 11.62
N TYR A 173 -22.87 36.84 11.76
CA TYR A 173 -23.27 36.30 13.06
C TYR A 173 -23.04 34.80 13.15
N CYS A 174 -22.88 34.28 14.37
CA CYS A 174 -22.90 32.84 14.62
C CYS A 174 -24.32 32.32 14.80
N SER A 175 -24.49 31.01 15.00
CA SER A 175 -25.82 30.40 15.18
C SER A 175 -26.58 30.94 16.39
N THR A 176 -25.87 31.32 17.46
CA THR A 176 -26.49 31.82 18.70
C THR A 176 -26.84 33.30 18.64
N HIS A 177 -26.21 34.06 17.74
CA HIS A 177 -26.40 35.50 17.60
C HIS A 177 -27.00 35.89 16.25
N LYS A 178 -27.55 34.93 15.50
CA LYS A 178 -28.25 35.23 14.25
C LYS A 178 -29.47 36.10 14.56
N LEU A 179 -29.73 37.09 13.71
CA LEU A 179 -30.98 37.86 13.77
C LEU A 179 -32.08 37.10 13.00
N ASP A 180 -33.33 37.48 13.24
CA ASP A 180 -34.46 36.88 12.55
C ASP A 180 -34.35 37.08 11.02
N GLY A 181 -34.73 36.05 10.26
CA GLY A 181 -34.55 35.99 8.81
C GLY A 181 -33.11 35.72 8.31
N MET A 182 -32.09 35.68 9.19
CA MET A 182 -30.73 35.33 8.76
C MET A 182 -30.57 33.83 8.50
N LYS A 183 -29.94 33.50 7.37
CA LYS A 183 -29.69 32.11 6.96
C LYS A 183 -28.21 31.74 7.15
N ASN A 184 -27.94 30.45 7.27
CA ASN A 184 -26.57 29.96 7.25
C ASN A 184 -26.00 30.10 5.82
N VAL A 185 -25.21 31.15 5.57
CA VAL A 185 -24.61 31.42 4.24
C VAL A 185 -23.26 30.74 4.05
N LYS A 186 -22.69 30.20 5.13
CA LYS A 186 -21.40 29.47 5.10
C LYS A 186 -21.60 27.98 4.81
N ASN A 187 -22.60 27.37 5.44
CA ASN A 187 -22.93 25.95 5.29
C ASN A 187 -24.29 25.81 4.61
N LYS A 188 -24.37 24.96 3.58
CA LYS A 188 -25.64 24.61 2.95
C LYS A 188 -26.54 23.91 3.97
N THR A 189 -27.80 24.34 4.03
CA THR A 189 -28.88 23.72 4.79
C THR A 189 -29.76 22.86 3.88
N CYS A 190 -30.62 22.05 4.48
CA CYS A 190 -31.65 21.30 3.79
C CYS A 190 -32.52 22.23 2.93
N THR A 191 -32.92 21.76 1.75
CA THR A 191 -33.71 22.54 0.78
C THR A 191 -35.16 22.71 1.24
N HIS A 192 -35.66 21.80 2.08
CA HIS A 192 -36.98 21.95 2.71
C HIS A 192 -37.06 23.26 3.50
N ASP A 193 -38.14 24.01 3.28
CA ASP A 193 -38.35 25.32 3.89
C ASP A 193 -38.32 25.24 5.42
N GLY A 194 -37.70 26.24 6.05
CA GLY A 194 -37.50 26.27 7.51
C GLY A 194 -36.54 25.22 8.09
N CYS A 195 -35.89 24.37 7.28
CA CYS A 195 -35.02 23.32 7.80
C CYS A 195 -33.55 23.72 7.90
N GLU A 196 -33.04 23.89 9.12
CA GLU A 196 -31.62 24.27 9.37
C GLU A 196 -30.65 23.08 9.43
N THR A 197 -31.17 21.85 9.28
CA THR A 197 -30.33 20.66 9.31
C THR A 197 -29.44 20.57 8.07
N ARG A 198 -28.22 20.03 8.23
CA ARG A 198 -27.31 19.84 7.08
C ARG A 198 -27.87 18.75 6.16
N PRO A 199 -27.90 18.99 4.84
CA PRO A 199 -28.36 17.98 3.92
C PRO A 199 -27.30 16.88 3.76
N THR A 200 -27.78 15.64 3.78
CA THR A 200 -26.98 14.42 3.56
C THR A 200 -27.52 13.59 2.39
N PHE A 201 -28.80 13.77 2.03
CA PHE A 201 -29.49 13.04 0.97
C PHE A 201 -29.54 13.85 -0.33
N GLY A 202 -29.36 13.16 -1.44
CA GLY A 202 -29.37 13.72 -2.79
C GLY A 202 -29.61 12.63 -3.82
N ASN A 203 -29.49 12.99 -5.09
CA ASN A 203 -29.64 12.07 -6.21
C ASN A 203 -28.27 11.53 -6.70
N GLU A 204 -28.29 10.73 -7.77
CA GLU A 204 -27.12 10.10 -8.41
C GLU A 204 -25.98 11.04 -8.80
N TRP A 205 -26.25 12.34 -8.87
CA TRP A 205 -25.28 13.39 -9.19
C TRP A 205 -24.45 13.85 -7.98
N GLY A 206 -24.64 13.24 -6.80
CA GLY A 206 -23.77 13.38 -5.63
C GLY A 206 -23.95 14.67 -4.83
N LYS A 207 -24.95 15.49 -5.13
CA LYS A 207 -25.22 16.75 -4.42
C LYS A 207 -26.26 16.55 -3.32
N ALA A 208 -25.87 16.76 -2.07
CA ALA A 208 -26.79 16.67 -0.94
C ALA A 208 -27.72 17.90 -0.93
N LEU A 209 -29.02 17.67 -1.02
CA LEU A 209 -30.07 18.68 -1.06
C LEU A 209 -31.00 18.61 0.16
N TYR A 210 -31.23 17.42 0.72
CA TYR A 210 -32.19 17.21 1.81
C TYR A 210 -31.56 16.50 3.00
N CYS A 211 -32.16 16.64 4.18
CA CYS A 211 -31.80 15.85 5.35
C CYS A 211 -32.58 14.54 5.38
N ASP A 212 -32.25 13.65 6.33
CA ASP A 212 -32.90 12.35 6.47
C ASP A 212 -34.43 12.44 6.63
N LYS A 213 -34.91 13.45 7.37
CA LYS A 213 -36.35 13.68 7.58
C LYS A 213 -37.08 14.21 6.35
N HIS A 214 -36.37 14.81 5.41
CA HIS A 214 -36.94 15.48 4.24
C HIS A 214 -36.46 14.87 2.92
N LYS A 215 -35.92 13.64 2.94
CA LYS A 215 -35.52 12.94 1.72
C LYS A 215 -36.77 12.55 0.93
N GLU A 216 -36.72 12.68 -0.38
CA GLU A 216 -37.78 12.20 -1.29
C GLU A 216 -37.48 10.75 -1.72
N ASP A 217 -38.47 10.05 -2.27
CA ASP A 217 -38.29 8.69 -2.77
C ASP A 217 -37.25 8.65 -3.90
N GLY A 218 -36.36 7.65 -3.84
CA GLY A 218 -35.21 7.56 -4.73
C GLY A 218 -34.02 8.46 -4.34
N MET A 219 -34.17 9.34 -3.35
CA MET A 219 -33.04 10.09 -2.79
C MET A 219 -32.28 9.30 -1.76
N PHE A 220 -30.98 9.57 -1.71
CA PHE A 220 -30.08 8.65 -1.10
C PHE A 220 -28.92 9.40 -0.44
N ASN A 221 -28.41 8.91 0.69
CA ASN A 221 -27.27 9.55 1.36
C ASN A 221 -26.07 9.63 0.40
N VAL A 222 -25.70 10.85 -0.01
CA VAL A 222 -24.59 11.16 -0.93
C VAL A 222 -23.34 11.63 -0.16
N LYS A 223 -23.45 11.82 1.15
CA LYS A 223 -22.33 12.20 2.02
C LYS A 223 -21.58 10.97 2.49
N ASP A 224 -22.31 9.96 2.93
CA ASP A 224 -21.75 8.70 3.36
C ASP A 224 -21.65 7.75 2.16
N LYS A 225 -20.49 7.10 2.03
CA LYS A 225 -20.34 6.00 1.06
C LYS A 225 -21.32 4.89 1.43
N ARG A 226 -21.91 4.27 0.42
CA ARG A 226 -22.73 3.06 0.56
C ARG A 226 -21.87 1.82 0.45
N CYS A 227 -22.43 0.71 0.90
CA CYS A 227 -21.94 -0.60 0.50
C CYS A 227 -21.88 -0.67 -1.03
N SER A 228 -20.81 -1.26 -1.55
CA SER A 228 -20.53 -1.39 -2.99
C SER A 228 -21.35 -2.50 -3.65
N HIS A 229 -22.25 -3.13 -2.88
CA HIS A 229 -23.21 -4.09 -3.40
C HIS A 229 -24.42 -3.34 -3.95
N ASP A 230 -24.89 -3.72 -5.13
CA ASP A 230 -25.97 -3.04 -5.82
C ASP A 230 -27.26 -3.03 -4.98
N GLY A 231 -27.95 -1.89 -4.97
CA GLY A 231 -29.15 -1.69 -4.15
C GLY A 231 -28.94 -1.69 -2.62
N CYS A 232 -27.72 -1.81 -2.11
CA CYS A 232 -27.48 -1.82 -0.65
C CYS A 232 -27.30 -0.41 -0.07
N GLU A 233 -28.21 0.02 0.79
CA GLU A 233 -28.15 1.33 1.45
C GLU A 233 -27.34 1.36 2.75
N ILE A 234 -26.82 0.21 3.18
CA ILE A 234 -26.09 0.10 4.45
C ILE A 234 -24.71 0.74 4.32
N ILE A 235 -24.34 1.57 5.30
CA ILE A 235 -23.01 2.17 5.41
C ILE A 235 -21.95 1.05 5.52
N PRO A 236 -20.92 1.05 4.66
CA PRO A 236 -19.90 0.02 4.67
C PRO A 236 -19.02 0.16 5.90
N LYS A 237 -18.70 -0.98 6.50
CA LYS A 237 -17.79 -1.08 7.66
C LYS A 237 -16.63 -2.02 7.39
N TYR A 238 -16.73 -2.84 6.34
CA TYR A 238 -15.74 -3.82 5.92
C TYR A 238 -15.02 -3.32 4.67
N GLY A 239 -13.71 -3.58 4.58
CA GLY A 239 -12.95 -3.26 3.38
C GLY A 239 -11.53 -3.80 3.50
N ILE A 240 -10.72 -3.54 2.47
CA ILE A 240 -9.32 -3.96 2.43
C ILE A 240 -8.53 -3.15 3.46
N PRO A 241 -7.69 -3.78 4.31
CA PRO A 241 -6.88 -3.05 5.29
C PRO A 241 -6.11 -1.87 4.66
N GLY A 242 -6.14 -0.71 5.30
CA GLY A 242 -5.55 0.53 4.79
C GLY A 242 -6.45 1.35 3.86
N HIS A 243 -7.48 0.74 3.27
CA HIS A 243 -8.43 1.41 2.37
C HIS A 243 -9.73 1.80 3.08
N GLN A 244 -10.51 2.67 2.43
CA GLN A 244 -11.82 3.03 2.94
C GLN A 244 -12.76 1.81 2.95
N PRO A 245 -13.71 1.72 3.89
CA PRO A 245 -14.72 0.68 3.88
C PRO A 245 -15.54 0.70 2.58
N GLU A 246 -15.80 -0.48 2.03
CA GLU A 246 -16.52 -0.68 0.77
C GLU A 246 -17.74 -1.59 0.92
N TYR A 247 -17.81 -2.45 1.94
CA TYR A 247 -18.87 -3.44 2.10
C TYR A 247 -19.52 -3.38 3.49
N CYS A 248 -20.81 -3.70 3.57
CA CYS A 248 -21.50 -3.92 4.85
C CYS A 248 -21.22 -5.34 5.37
N ALA A 249 -21.77 -5.68 6.55
CA ALA A 249 -21.53 -6.99 7.16
C ALA A 249 -22.08 -8.17 6.36
N THR A 250 -23.25 -8.01 5.72
CA THR A 250 -23.90 -9.06 4.92
C THR A 250 -23.26 -9.23 3.53
N HIS A 251 -22.60 -8.19 3.02
CA HIS A 251 -21.96 -8.20 1.69
C HIS A 251 -20.43 -8.18 1.76
N LYS A 252 -19.85 -8.46 2.94
CA LYS A 252 -18.40 -8.46 3.13
C LYS A 252 -17.73 -9.45 2.18
N GLN A 253 -16.65 -9.02 1.55
CA GLN A 253 -15.87 -9.86 0.64
C GLN A 253 -14.74 -10.57 1.39
N PRO A 254 -14.22 -11.70 0.87
CA PRO A 254 -12.99 -12.30 1.39
C PRO A 254 -11.83 -11.28 1.46
N ASN A 255 -10.91 -11.41 2.44
CA ASN A 255 -9.83 -10.45 2.75
C ASN A 255 -10.28 -9.07 3.27
N THR A 256 -11.57 -8.85 3.53
CA THR A 256 -12.02 -7.59 4.12
C THR A 256 -12.08 -7.67 5.63
N ILE A 257 -11.57 -6.64 6.30
CA ILE A 257 -11.63 -6.52 7.76
C ILE A 257 -12.62 -5.44 8.16
N LEU A 258 -13.16 -5.59 9.37
CA LEU A 258 -13.95 -4.55 10.00
C LEU A 258 -13.06 -3.34 10.32
N ARG A 259 -13.48 -2.14 9.92
CA ARG A 259 -12.75 -0.86 10.10
C ARG A 259 -11.34 -0.91 9.48
N PRO A 260 -11.22 -1.08 8.15
CA PRO A 260 -9.95 -1.27 7.44
C PRO A 260 -8.90 -0.17 7.65
N THR A 261 -9.32 1.06 7.92
CA THR A 261 -8.40 2.19 8.15
C THR A 261 -7.92 2.32 9.59
N LYS A 262 -8.42 1.48 10.51
CA LYS A 262 -8.11 1.59 11.94
C LYS A 262 -6.60 1.45 12.16
N ARG A 263 -6.03 2.40 12.91
CA ARG A 263 -4.62 2.37 13.28
C ARG A 263 -4.41 1.54 14.52
N CYS A 264 -3.19 1.04 14.67
CA CYS A 264 -2.72 0.38 15.86
C CYS A 264 -3.03 1.21 17.10
N SER A 265 -3.58 0.58 18.14
CA SER A 265 -3.94 1.24 19.40
C SER A 265 -2.73 1.69 20.23
N THR A 266 -1.52 1.26 19.87
CA THR A 266 -0.29 1.68 20.54
C THR A 266 -0.03 3.16 20.26
N LYS A 267 0.27 3.93 21.32
CA LYS A 267 0.55 5.37 21.25
C LYS A 267 1.61 5.68 20.18
N ASN A 268 1.34 6.70 19.36
CA ASN A 268 2.19 7.16 18.25
C ASN A 268 2.43 6.14 17.11
N CYS A 269 1.77 4.98 17.10
CA CYS A 269 1.87 4.03 16.00
C CYS A 269 0.89 4.40 14.87
N LYS A 270 1.41 4.61 13.67
CA LYS A 270 0.61 4.97 12.48
C LYS A 270 0.27 3.78 11.58
N ASN A 271 0.72 2.58 11.94
CA ASN A 271 0.52 1.35 11.17
C ASN A 271 -0.94 0.88 11.28
N ILE A 272 -1.42 0.17 10.25
CA ILE A 272 -2.76 -0.39 10.23
C ILE A 272 -2.88 -1.48 11.29
N ALA A 273 -4.02 -1.50 11.99
CA ALA A 273 -4.35 -2.59 12.89
C ALA A 273 -4.83 -3.79 12.06
N LEU A 274 -4.13 -4.92 12.21
CA LEU A 274 -4.42 -6.19 11.53
C LEU A 274 -4.65 -7.34 12.53
N TYR A 275 -4.17 -7.15 13.77
CA TYR A 275 -4.09 -8.17 14.81
C TYR A 275 -4.98 -7.86 16.01
N GLY A 276 -5.55 -8.88 16.64
CA GLY A 276 -6.34 -8.73 17.88
C GLY A 276 -7.03 -10.02 18.31
N VAL A 277 -8.03 -9.94 19.20
CA VAL A 277 -8.79 -11.11 19.69
C VAL A 277 -10.18 -11.18 19.06
N SER A 278 -10.96 -10.11 19.15
CA SER A 278 -12.30 -10.03 18.53
C SER A 278 -12.35 -9.06 17.33
N THR A 279 -11.41 -8.11 17.28
CA THR A 279 -11.26 -7.14 16.19
C THR A 279 -9.81 -6.74 16.03
N ALA A 280 -9.44 -6.27 14.84
CA ALA A 280 -8.10 -5.72 14.61
C ALA A 280 -7.87 -4.45 15.47
N ILE A 281 -6.85 -4.50 16.33
CA ILE A 281 -6.46 -3.43 17.26
C ILE A 281 -4.96 -3.12 17.27
N LYS A 282 -4.11 -4.06 16.85
CA LYS A 282 -2.64 -3.93 16.83
C LYS A 282 -2.10 -4.13 15.43
N CYS A 283 -0.99 -3.46 15.11
CA CYS A 283 -0.24 -3.72 13.88
C CYS A 283 0.72 -4.90 14.05
N GLU A 284 1.32 -5.35 12.95
CA GLU A 284 2.34 -6.40 12.89
C GLU A 284 3.39 -6.27 14.01
N ASP A 285 3.98 -5.08 14.15
CA ASP A 285 5.09 -4.80 15.07
C ASP A 285 4.68 -4.72 16.54
N ARG A 286 3.38 -4.66 16.82
CA ARG A 286 2.81 -4.41 18.16
C ARG A 286 1.75 -5.45 18.53
N ARG A 287 1.73 -6.58 17.82
CA ARG A 287 0.67 -7.58 17.86
C ARG A 287 0.53 -8.26 19.24
N GLY A 288 1.60 -8.25 20.05
CA GLY A 288 1.65 -8.93 21.35
C GLY A 288 1.84 -10.44 21.18
N THR A 289 1.71 -11.19 22.27
CA THR A 289 1.76 -12.66 22.24
C THR A 289 0.40 -13.23 21.82
N ASN A 290 0.39 -14.13 20.83
CA ASN A 290 -0.79 -14.86 20.33
C ASN A 290 -2.03 -14.04 19.83
N PRO A 291 -1.87 -12.99 19.02
CA PRO A 291 -3.02 -12.33 18.39
C PRO A 291 -3.52 -13.07 17.14
N ILE A 292 -4.83 -12.98 16.88
CA ILE A 292 -5.46 -13.45 15.63
C ILE A 292 -5.23 -12.41 14.52
N ASP A 293 -4.79 -12.87 13.35
CA ASP A 293 -4.70 -12.08 12.11
C ASP A 293 -6.07 -12.09 11.40
N PHE A 294 -6.66 -10.92 11.23
CA PHE A 294 -8.00 -10.78 10.66
C PHE A 294 -8.03 -10.81 9.11
N VAL A 295 -6.89 -10.98 8.43
CA VAL A 295 -6.78 -10.97 6.95
C VAL A 295 -6.58 -12.39 6.37
N GLN A 296 -6.84 -13.46 7.13
CA GLN A 296 -6.62 -14.84 6.67
C GLN A 296 -7.77 -15.38 5.79
N ARG A 297 -7.44 -15.90 4.60
CA ARG A 297 -8.32 -16.65 3.68
C ARG A 297 -7.77 -18.07 3.43
N SER A 298 -8.64 -19.01 3.09
CA SER A 298 -8.23 -20.38 2.73
C SER A 298 -7.58 -20.43 1.34
N CYS A 299 -6.33 -20.90 1.28
CA CYS A 299 -5.58 -21.04 0.03
C CYS A 299 -6.29 -22.03 -0.90
N THR A 300 -6.54 -21.64 -2.15
CA THR A 300 -7.19 -22.51 -3.15
C THR A 300 -6.37 -23.74 -3.50
N SER A 301 -5.06 -23.73 -3.22
CA SER A 301 -4.15 -24.82 -3.56
C SER A 301 -3.82 -25.76 -2.41
N CYS A 302 -3.81 -25.30 -1.15
CA CYS A 302 -3.48 -26.13 0.01
C CYS A 302 -4.57 -26.17 1.09
N GLY A 303 -5.67 -25.43 0.94
CA GLY A 303 -6.80 -25.42 1.87
C GLY A 303 -6.55 -24.72 3.22
N LEU A 304 -5.28 -24.44 3.55
CA LEU A 304 -4.85 -23.86 4.82
C LEU A 304 -5.11 -22.33 4.87
N PRO A 305 -5.42 -21.78 6.07
CA PRO A 305 -5.68 -20.36 6.25
C PRO A 305 -4.37 -19.54 6.19
N TYR A 306 -4.29 -18.63 5.23
CA TYR A 306 -3.10 -17.82 4.95
C TYR A 306 -3.47 -16.41 4.42
N ILE A 307 -2.49 -15.50 4.37
CA ILE A 307 -2.55 -14.30 3.52
C ILE A 307 -2.36 -14.76 2.07
N LEU A 308 -3.35 -14.52 1.22
CA LEU A 308 -3.40 -15.02 -0.16
C LEU A 308 -3.11 -13.93 -1.19
N ASP A 309 -2.45 -14.30 -2.28
CA ASP A 309 -2.24 -13.49 -3.47
C ASP A 309 -3.55 -13.21 -4.24
N LYS A 310 -3.45 -12.44 -5.33
CA LYS A 310 -4.58 -12.12 -6.22
C LYS A 310 -5.23 -13.35 -6.87
N ASN A 311 -4.54 -14.50 -6.90
CA ASN A 311 -5.01 -15.76 -7.45
C ASN A 311 -5.60 -16.70 -6.38
N GLY A 312 -5.67 -16.26 -5.11
CA GLY A 312 -6.14 -17.07 -3.99
C GLY A 312 -5.13 -18.11 -3.51
N LYS A 313 -3.84 -18.00 -3.87
CA LYS A 313 -2.77 -18.88 -3.42
C LYS A 313 -1.94 -18.20 -2.34
N CYS A 314 -1.51 -18.95 -1.31
CA CYS A 314 -0.63 -18.40 -0.29
C CYS A 314 0.77 -18.17 -0.85
N ASN A 315 1.60 -17.38 -0.15
CA ASN A 315 2.98 -17.09 -0.56
C ASN A 315 3.86 -18.34 -0.78
N ALA A 316 3.49 -19.49 -0.18
CA ALA A 316 4.17 -20.78 -0.40
C ALA A 316 3.68 -21.54 -1.65
N CYS A 317 2.52 -21.14 -2.20
CA CYS A 317 1.85 -21.70 -3.36
C CYS A 317 1.89 -20.78 -4.60
N ASP A 318 2.30 -19.50 -4.48
CA ASP A 318 2.59 -18.58 -5.60
C ASP A 318 4.07 -18.72 -6.05
N PRO A 319 4.34 -19.28 -7.24
CA PRO A 319 5.71 -19.49 -7.73
C PRO A 319 6.54 -18.21 -7.93
N ASN A 320 5.91 -17.06 -8.22
CA ASN A 320 6.62 -15.83 -8.53
C ASN A 320 7.16 -15.13 -7.28
N VAL A 321 6.42 -15.25 -6.17
CA VAL A 321 6.78 -14.70 -4.86
C VAL A 321 7.70 -15.67 -4.12
N PHE A 322 7.46 -16.97 -4.24
CA PHE A 322 8.30 -18.01 -3.68
C PHE A 322 9.75 -17.95 -4.17
N ASN A 323 9.98 -17.64 -5.46
CA ASN A 323 11.32 -17.59 -6.03
C ASN A 323 12.13 -16.33 -5.66
N THR A 324 11.55 -15.34 -4.97
CA THR A 324 12.26 -14.10 -4.57
C THR A 324 12.72 -14.09 -3.11
N PHE A 325 12.25 -15.02 -2.28
CA PHE A 325 12.71 -15.15 -0.89
C PHE A 325 13.92 -16.09 -0.79
N ARG A 326 15.01 -15.59 -0.19
CA ARG A 326 16.16 -16.43 0.18
C ARG A 326 15.70 -17.55 1.12
N LEU A 327 15.97 -18.81 0.75
CA LEU A 327 15.55 -20.04 1.45
C LEU A 327 14.03 -20.30 1.44
N ALA A 328 13.28 -19.79 0.45
CA ALA A 328 11.83 -20.00 0.39
C ALA A 328 11.41 -21.47 0.41
N LYS A 329 12.15 -22.32 -0.33
CA LYS A 329 11.89 -23.76 -0.42
C LYS A 329 12.12 -24.46 0.91
N GLN A 330 13.22 -24.14 1.59
CA GLN A 330 13.52 -24.63 2.93
C GLN A 330 12.48 -24.16 3.96
N ARG A 331 12.07 -22.89 3.94
CA ARG A 331 11.02 -22.36 4.82
C ARG A 331 9.67 -23.03 4.60
N ARG A 332 9.34 -23.42 3.36
CA ARG A 332 8.12 -24.17 3.06
C ARG A 332 8.16 -25.58 3.63
N VAL A 333 9.31 -26.24 3.58
CA VAL A 333 9.51 -27.52 4.29
C VAL A 333 9.39 -27.33 5.80
N LYS A 334 9.99 -26.27 6.35
CA LYS A 334 9.86 -25.93 7.78
C LYS A 334 8.40 -25.77 8.20
N GLN A 335 7.61 -25.00 7.44
CA GLN A 335 6.20 -24.79 7.73
C GLN A 335 5.40 -26.10 7.72
N HIS A 336 5.70 -27.00 6.77
CA HIS A 336 5.10 -28.33 6.74
C HIS A 336 5.47 -29.14 7.99
N LEU A 337 6.75 -29.17 8.37
CA LEU A 337 7.23 -29.86 9.57
C LEU A 337 6.67 -29.26 10.87
N ASP A 338 6.52 -27.93 10.95
CA ASP A 338 5.92 -27.25 12.11
C ASP A 338 4.42 -27.56 12.25
N ALA A 339 3.72 -27.74 11.13
CA ALA A 339 2.28 -27.99 11.08
C ALA A 339 1.91 -29.47 11.18
N THR A 340 2.86 -30.36 10.90
CA THR A 340 2.63 -31.80 10.93
C THR A 340 2.97 -32.31 12.32
N ASP A 341 1.96 -32.81 13.04
CA ASP A 341 2.18 -33.61 14.24
C ASP A 341 2.53 -35.03 13.78
N ILE A 342 3.79 -35.20 13.35
CA ILE A 342 4.34 -36.53 13.09
C ILE A 342 4.45 -37.18 14.47
N ASP A 343 3.54 -38.12 14.79
CA ASP A 343 3.51 -38.87 16.04
C ASP A 343 4.93 -39.11 16.59
N GLY A 344 5.31 -38.32 17.59
CA GLY A 344 6.51 -38.51 18.40
C GLY A 344 7.81 -37.80 17.99
N TYR A 345 7.92 -37.12 16.84
CA TYR A 345 9.24 -36.64 16.38
C TYR A 345 9.24 -35.23 15.78
N LYS A 346 9.78 -34.27 16.55
CA LYS A 346 10.10 -32.91 16.12
C LYS A 346 11.59 -32.79 15.84
N TYR A 347 11.96 -31.94 14.88
CA TYR A 347 13.35 -31.58 14.68
C TYR A 347 13.89 -30.89 15.95
N THR A 348 15.15 -31.16 16.31
CA THR A 348 15.83 -30.59 17.47
C THR A 348 16.61 -29.33 17.09
N LEU A 349 17.13 -29.24 15.87
CA LEU A 349 17.77 -28.04 15.33
C LEU A 349 17.20 -27.67 13.95
N TYR A 350 17.16 -26.38 13.66
CA TYR A 350 16.81 -25.81 12.36
C TYR A 350 17.74 -24.65 12.04
N ASP A 351 18.46 -24.77 10.92
CA ASP A 351 19.31 -23.72 10.37
C ASP A 351 20.26 -23.11 11.42
N ARG A 352 20.97 -23.97 12.18
CA ARG A 352 21.94 -23.60 13.23
C ARG A 352 23.20 -24.44 13.16
N ILE A 353 24.32 -23.88 13.62
CA ILE A 353 25.60 -24.60 13.71
C ILE A 353 25.48 -25.68 14.78
N ILE A 354 26.05 -26.86 14.51
CA ILE A 354 26.09 -27.97 15.46
C ILE A 354 27.05 -27.61 16.60
N ASP A 355 26.61 -27.86 17.84
CA ASP A 355 27.42 -27.69 19.06
C ASP A 355 28.11 -26.31 19.17
N ASP A 356 27.41 -25.24 18.75
CA ASP A 356 27.88 -23.84 18.76
C ASP A 356 29.29 -23.61 18.14
N GLY A 357 29.74 -24.51 17.27
CA GLY A 357 31.01 -24.38 16.56
C GLY A 357 32.20 -25.12 17.21
N VAL A 358 31.99 -25.90 18.27
CA VAL A 358 33.06 -26.60 19.00
C VAL A 358 33.78 -27.64 18.13
N CYS A 359 33.04 -28.38 17.30
CA CYS A 359 33.59 -29.44 16.42
C CYS A 359 33.56 -29.08 14.92
N GLY A 360 33.10 -27.87 14.55
CA GLY A 360 33.04 -27.42 13.17
C GLY A 360 31.95 -26.37 12.91
N MET A 361 32.02 -25.70 11.75
CA MET A 361 31.08 -24.63 11.37
C MET A 361 29.86 -25.14 10.58
N GLU A 362 29.66 -26.46 10.56
CA GLU A 362 28.63 -27.08 9.74
C GLU A 362 27.22 -26.79 10.26
N ARG A 363 26.34 -26.45 9.33
CA ARG A 363 24.98 -25.98 9.59
C ARG A 363 24.00 -26.81 8.77
N PRO A 364 23.41 -27.88 9.35
CA PRO A 364 22.35 -28.63 8.69
C PRO A 364 21.07 -27.79 8.60
N ASP A 365 20.30 -27.99 7.53
CA ASP A 365 18.99 -27.33 7.39
C ASP A 365 18.03 -27.75 8.51
N PHE A 366 17.95 -29.05 8.80
CA PHE A 366 17.21 -29.61 9.93
C PHE A 366 17.96 -30.80 10.54
N LEU A 367 17.94 -30.90 11.87
CA LEU A 367 18.43 -32.06 12.61
C LEU A 367 17.28 -32.68 13.40
N PHE A 368 17.19 -34.00 13.35
CA PHE A 368 16.29 -34.80 14.18
C PHE A 368 17.12 -35.81 14.97
N GLU A 369 16.69 -36.08 16.19
CA GLU A 369 17.32 -37.03 17.08
C GLU A 369 16.44 -38.29 17.17
N ALA A 370 17.00 -39.43 16.79
CA ALA A 370 16.44 -40.74 17.08
C ALA A 370 17.26 -41.39 18.20
N TRP A 371 16.68 -42.42 18.83
CA TRP A 371 17.32 -43.09 19.98
C TRP A 371 18.68 -43.74 19.64
N SER A 372 18.95 -44.06 18.37
CA SER A 372 20.14 -44.79 17.92
C SER A 372 21.04 -43.99 16.96
N HIS A 373 20.56 -42.89 16.41
CA HIS A 373 21.22 -42.16 15.32
C HIS A 373 20.63 -40.75 15.16
N TYR A 374 21.31 -39.90 14.40
CA TYR A 374 20.76 -38.61 13.95
C TYR A 374 20.23 -38.70 12.53
N VAL A 375 19.18 -37.91 12.25
CA VAL A 375 18.69 -37.71 10.89
C VAL A 375 18.85 -36.26 10.51
N VAL A 376 19.57 -36.01 9.42
CA VAL A 376 19.76 -34.67 8.86
C VAL A 376 18.93 -34.55 7.60
N LEU A 377 18.04 -33.56 7.54
CA LEU A 377 17.30 -33.23 6.32
C LEU A 377 17.92 -31.99 5.68
N GLU A 378 18.44 -32.12 4.46
CA GLU A 378 18.99 -31.04 3.63
C GLU A 378 17.99 -30.71 2.50
N VAL A 379 17.67 -29.43 2.31
CA VAL A 379 16.80 -28.96 1.24
C VAL A 379 17.66 -28.47 0.07
N ASP A 380 18.03 -29.41 -0.79
CA ASP A 380 19.00 -29.20 -1.87
C ASP A 380 18.36 -28.56 -3.10
N GLU A 381 18.26 -27.24 -3.11
CA GLU A 381 17.83 -26.51 -4.30
C GLU A 381 18.72 -26.84 -5.51
N ASN A 382 18.09 -27.09 -6.65
CA ASN A 382 18.73 -27.54 -7.89
C ASN A 382 19.61 -28.80 -7.74
N GLN A 383 19.25 -29.69 -6.80
CA GLN A 383 20.00 -30.94 -6.51
C GLN A 383 21.47 -30.70 -6.13
N HIS A 384 21.82 -29.47 -5.68
CA HIS A 384 23.21 -29.07 -5.40
C HIS A 384 24.22 -29.34 -6.54
N LYS A 385 23.77 -29.38 -7.80
CA LYS A 385 24.60 -29.68 -8.99
C LYS A 385 25.84 -28.79 -9.18
N VAL A 386 25.89 -27.63 -8.53
CA VAL A 386 27.01 -26.67 -8.61
C VAL A 386 28.19 -27.10 -7.74
N ARG A 387 27.98 -27.96 -6.73
CA ARG A 387 29.05 -28.43 -5.83
C ARG A 387 29.64 -29.76 -6.31
N GLN A 388 30.96 -29.90 -6.17
CA GLN A 388 31.64 -31.17 -6.45
C GLN A 388 31.18 -32.23 -5.47
N GLU A 389 30.79 -33.40 -5.99
CA GLU A 389 30.27 -34.54 -5.21
C GLU A 389 31.18 -34.92 -4.05
N LEU A 390 32.51 -34.92 -4.26
CA LEU A 390 33.49 -35.22 -3.22
C LEU A 390 33.37 -34.26 -2.02
N ARG A 391 33.13 -32.97 -2.26
CA ARG A 391 32.97 -31.97 -1.19
C ARG A 391 31.66 -32.16 -0.42
N GLU A 392 30.61 -32.60 -1.08
CA GLU A 392 29.33 -32.92 -0.43
C GLU A 392 29.46 -34.16 0.46
N CYS A 393 30.16 -35.20 -0.01
CA CYS A 393 30.46 -36.37 0.81
C CYS A 393 31.33 -35.99 2.03
N THR A 394 32.39 -35.20 1.84
CA THR A 394 33.21 -34.70 2.96
C THR A 394 32.38 -33.90 3.97
N LYS A 395 31.45 -33.04 3.51
CA LYS A 395 30.55 -32.29 4.40
C LYS A 395 29.68 -33.23 5.25
N MET A 396 29.08 -34.25 4.63
CA MET A 396 28.24 -35.23 5.33
C MET A 396 29.04 -36.03 6.37
N VAL A 397 30.28 -36.41 6.03
CA VAL A 397 31.21 -37.08 6.96
C VAL A 397 31.52 -36.17 8.14
N ASN A 398 31.93 -34.92 7.90
CA ASN A 398 32.25 -33.97 8.97
C ASN A 398 31.07 -33.71 9.91
N VAL A 399 29.85 -33.57 9.36
CA VAL A 399 28.63 -33.44 10.15
C VAL A 399 28.39 -34.70 11.00
N SER A 400 28.49 -35.89 10.41
CA SER A 400 28.29 -37.14 11.15
C SER A 400 29.31 -37.34 12.28
N GLN A 401 30.57 -36.99 12.04
CA GLN A 401 31.63 -37.05 13.05
C GLN A 401 31.42 -36.01 14.15
N GLY A 402 31.02 -34.79 13.79
CA GLY A 402 30.71 -33.73 14.76
C GLY A 402 29.51 -34.05 15.65
N LEU A 403 28.55 -34.86 15.16
CA LEU A 403 27.43 -35.38 15.95
C LEU A 403 27.82 -36.60 16.81
N GLY A 404 28.93 -37.26 16.49
CA GLY A 404 29.48 -38.37 17.27
C GLY A 404 28.67 -39.68 17.23
N MET A 405 27.63 -39.76 16.40
CA MET A 405 26.72 -40.90 16.29
C MET A 405 26.40 -41.21 14.82
N PRO A 406 25.90 -42.43 14.52
CA PRO A 406 25.48 -42.77 13.18
C PRO A 406 24.51 -41.70 12.66
N THR A 407 24.67 -41.30 11.41
CA THR A 407 23.90 -40.19 10.83
C THR A 407 23.35 -40.58 9.46
N VAL A 408 22.05 -40.37 9.26
CA VAL A 408 21.37 -40.57 7.98
C VAL A 408 20.93 -39.23 7.40
N PHE A 409 21.38 -38.93 6.18
CA PHE A 409 20.98 -37.74 5.44
C PHE A 409 19.76 -38.03 4.57
N ILE A 410 18.71 -37.24 4.70
CA ILE A 410 17.63 -37.14 3.74
C ILE A 410 17.89 -35.90 2.89
N ARG A 411 18.26 -36.12 1.63
CA ARG A 411 18.58 -35.08 0.68
C ARG A 411 17.38 -34.81 -0.22
N TYR A 412 16.63 -33.78 0.12
CA TYR A 412 15.35 -33.49 -0.51
C TYR A 412 15.50 -32.41 -1.57
N ASN A 413 15.27 -32.75 -2.84
CA ASN A 413 15.20 -31.78 -3.92
C ASN A 413 13.78 -31.19 -4.02
N PRO A 414 13.60 -29.88 -3.77
CA PRO A 414 12.32 -29.20 -3.94
C PRO A 414 12.00 -28.84 -5.40
N ASP A 415 12.98 -28.95 -6.29
CA ASP A 415 12.89 -28.52 -7.69
C ASP A 415 12.46 -29.64 -8.64
N THR A 416 12.23 -29.26 -9.90
CA THR A 416 12.01 -30.21 -11.00
C THR A 416 13.23 -31.10 -11.19
N TYR A 417 13.01 -32.35 -11.59
CA TYR A 417 14.07 -33.34 -11.85
C TYR A 417 13.74 -34.16 -13.10
N TYR A 418 14.68 -34.99 -13.55
CA TYR A 418 14.50 -35.88 -14.68
C TYR A 418 14.27 -37.33 -14.24
N VAL A 419 13.33 -38.03 -14.87
CA VAL A 419 13.22 -39.49 -14.80
C VAL A 419 13.70 -40.10 -16.11
N PHE A 420 14.26 -41.31 -16.04
CA PHE A 420 14.79 -42.02 -17.20
C PHE A 420 13.86 -43.19 -17.56
N SER A 421 13.52 -43.30 -18.84
CA SER A 421 12.74 -44.41 -19.39
C SER A 421 13.37 -44.88 -20.70
N GLU A 422 13.02 -46.09 -21.16
CA GLU A 422 13.41 -46.59 -22.48
C GLU A 422 12.89 -45.63 -23.56
N GLY A 423 13.76 -44.75 -24.07
CA GLY A 423 13.40 -43.67 -25.00
C GLY A 423 13.85 -42.26 -24.61
N GLY A 424 14.43 -42.05 -23.42
CA GLY A 424 15.08 -40.79 -23.06
C GLY A 424 14.82 -40.33 -21.63
N ARG A 425 15.06 -39.03 -21.37
CA ARG A 425 14.82 -38.39 -20.07
C ARG A 425 13.58 -37.51 -20.14
N ARG A 426 12.72 -37.59 -19.12
CA ARG A 426 11.53 -36.76 -18.99
C ARG A 426 11.65 -35.87 -17.76
N LYS A 427 11.42 -34.56 -17.92
CA LYS A 427 11.36 -33.63 -16.80
C LYS A 427 10.04 -33.81 -16.04
N VAL A 428 10.11 -33.86 -14.72
CA VAL A 428 8.96 -34.09 -13.82
C VAL A 428 8.95 -33.01 -12.75
N ASP A 429 7.74 -32.56 -12.41
CA ASP A 429 7.51 -31.67 -11.26
C ASP A 429 6.28 -32.15 -10.47
N PRO A 430 6.45 -33.08 -9.53
CA PRO A 430 5.35 -33.56 -8.70
C PRO A 430 4.79 -32.44 -7.83
N ALA A 431 3.46 -32.46 -7.64
CA ALA A 431 2.76 -31.54 -6.76
C ALA A 431 3.38 -31.51 -5.35
N HIS A 432 3.43 -30.33 -4.74
CA HIS A 432 4.05 -30.14 -3.42
C HIS A 432 3.49 -31.08 -2.35
N SER A 433 2.16 -31.32 -2.35
CA SER A 433 1.52 -32.27 -1.43
C SER A 433 2.02 -33.71 -1.59
N ARG A 434 2.29 -34.16 -2.83
CA ARG A 434 2.89 -35.48 -3.08
C ARG A 434 4.33 -35.53 -2.56
N ARG A 435 5.10 -34.44 -2.73
CA ARG A 435 6.47 -34.35 -2.20
C ARG A 435 6.51 -34.41 -0.68
N MET A 436 5.62 -33.67 -0.01
CA MET A 436 5.53 -33.69 1.46
C MET A 436 5.12 -35.06 1.98
N LYS A 437 4.15 -35.73 1.37
CA LYS A 437 3.79 -37.11 1.75
C LYS A 437 4.96 -38.09 1.64
N ALA A 438 5.74 -38.01 0.56
CA ALA A 438 6.92 -38.86 0.37
C ALA A 438 8.03 -38.53 1.39
N LEU A 439 8.24 -37.24 1.68
CA LEU A 439 9.18 -36.78 2.69
C LEU A 439 8.77 -37.26 4.10
N ASP A 440 7.50 -37.10 4.48
CA ASP A 440 6.97 -37.57 5.76
C ASP A 440 7.13 -39.08 5.91
N LEU A 441 6.81 -39.85 4.86
CA LEU A 441 6.99 -41.29 4.85
C LEU A 441 8.46 -41.67 5.03
N ARG A 442 9.37 -40.99 4.32
CA ARG A 442 10.81 -41.26 4.44
C ARG A 442 11.35 -40.87 5.81
N LEU A 443 10.99 -39.71 6.34
CA LEU A 443 11.36 -39.27 7.70
C LEU A 443 10.92 -40.30 8.74
N LYS A 444 9.64 -40.71 8.70
CA LYS A 444 9.11 -41.75 9.60
C LYS A 444 9.90 -43.06 9.50
N THR A 445 10.20 -43.48 8.27
CA THR A 445 10.95 -44.73 8.02
C THR A 445 12.36 -44.65 8.58
N VAL A 446 13.10 -43.58 8.28
CA VAL A 446 14.50 -43.43 8.71
C VAL A 446 14.58 -43.26 10.23
N LEU A 447 13.77 -42.39 10.83
CA LEU A 447 13.77 -42.16 12.28
C LEU A 447 13.48 -43.42 13.09
N SER A 448 12.72 -44.38 12.53
CA SER A 448 12.37 -45.64 13.19
C SER A 448 13.30 -46.81 12.85
N THR A 449 14.25 -46.64 11.93
CA THR A 449 15.12 -47.73 11.44
C THR A 449 16.56 -47.48 11.87
N VAL A 450 17.17 -48.46 12.56
CA VAL A 450 18.60 -48.38 12.92
C VAL A 450 19.44 -48.44 11.64
N PRO A 451 20.36 -47.48 11.39
CA PRO A 451 21.18 -47.47 10.20
C PRO A 451 22.19 -48.62 10.18
N ILE A 452 22.52 -49.10 8.98
CA ILE A 452 23.48 -50.20 8.74
C ILE A 452 24.89 -49.71 8.41
N SER A 453 25.09 -48.40 8.39
CA SER A 453 26.38 -47.75 8.14
C SER A 453 26.50 -46.47 8.97
N TYR A 454 27.72 -46.07 9.29
CA TYR A 454 27.96 -44.89 10.12
C TYR A 454 27.43 -43.59 9.50
N CYS A 455 27.64 -43.39 8.20
CA CYS A 455 27.11 -42.25 7.46
C CYS A 455 26.47 -42.72 6.15
N SER A 456 25.21 -42.34 5.92
CA SER A 456 24.47 -42.69 4.71
C SER A 456 23.58 -41.55 4.24
N ALA A 457 23.17 -41.60 2.97
CA ALA A 457 22.24 -40.64 2.38
C ALA A 457 21.15 -41.32 1.57
N THR A 458 19.95 -40.76 1.62
CA THR A 458 18.84 -41.06 0.70
C THR A 458 18.45 -39.80 -0.05
N TYR A 459 18.20 -39.91 -1.35
CA TYR A 459 17.92 -38.78 -2.20
C TYR A 459 16.45 -38.83 -2.65
N LEU A 460 15.73 -37.74 -2.39
CA LEU A 460 14.32 -37.62 -2.76
C LEU A 460 14.18 -36.64 -3.91
N PHE A 461 13.53 -37.09 -4.99
CA PHE A 461 13.22 -36.28 -6.18
C PHE A 461 14.46 -35.75 -6.92
N TYR A 462 15.56 -36.51 -6.92
CA TYR A 462 16.75 -36.25 -7.74
C TYR A 462 16.59 -36.81 -9.16
N ASP A 463 17.50 -36.45 -10.07
CA ASP A 463 17.49 -37.07 -11.40
C ASP A 463 17.66 -38.60 -11.30
N GLY A 464 16.73 -39.33 -11.91
CA GLY A 464 16.64 -40.80 -11.81
C GLY A 464 15.82 -41.31 -10.63
N TYR A 465 15.21 -40.42 -9.83
CA TYR A 465 14.39 -40.82 -8.68
C TYR A 465 13.24 -41.73 -9.09
N ASP A 466 13.18 -42.88 -8.44
CA ASP A 466 12.17 -43.91 -8.60
C ASP A 466 11.62 -44.26 -7.21
N GLU A 467 10.35 -43.91 -6.97
CA GLU A 467 9.70 -44.12 -5.68
C GLU A 467 9.51 -45.60 -5.33
N THR A 468 9.65 -46.50 -6.31
CA THR A 468 9.55 -47.94 -6.12
C THR A 468 10.89 -48.58 -5.73
N LYS A 469 12.00 -47.84 -5.83
CA LYS A 469 13.34 -48.31 -5.50
C LYS A 469 13.87 -47.57 -4.28
N PRO A 470 14.42 -48.27 -3.28
CA PRO A 470 15.10 -47.61 -2.17
C PRO A 470 16.38 -46.94 -2.67
N ASP A 471 16.40 -45.61 -2.68
CA ASP A 471 17.61 -44.83 -2.93
C ASP A 471 18.37 -44.66 -1.61
N TYR A 472 19.36 -45.52 -1.38
CA TYR A 472 20.20 -45.53 -0.18
C TYR A 472 21.67 -45.66 -0.58
N ARG A 473 22.47 -44.68 -0.17
CA ARG A 473 23.89 -44.61 -0.47
C ARG A 473 24.69 -44.62 0.83
N VAL A 474 25.59 -45.58 0.97
CA VAL A 474 26.59 -45.58 2.05
C VAL A 474 27.67 -44.55 1.71
N ILE A 475 27.92 -43.63 2.64
CA ILE A 475 29.01 -42.65 2.56
C ILE A 475 30.22 -43.16 3.34
N THR A 476 29.97 -43.65 4.56
CA THR A 476 30.98 -44.27 5.43
C THR A 476 30.37 -45.48 6.12
N SER A 477 31.02 -46.65 6.02
CA SER A 477 30.61 -47.85 6.76
C SER A 477 30.87 -47.69 8.26
N TYR A 478 30.30 -48.58 9.07
CA TYR A 478 30.89 -48.82 10.39
C TYR A 478 32.27 -49.44 10.15
N GLU A 479 33.33 -48.84 10.68
CA GLU A 479 34.62 -49.53 10.78
C GLU A 479 34.52 -50.70 11.77
#